data_AF-A0A962V6R2-F1
#
_entry.id   AF-A0A962V6R2-F1
#
_cell.length_a   1.000
_cell.length_b   1.000
_cell.length_c   1.000
_cell.angle_alpha   90.00
_cell.angle_beta   90.00
_cell.angle_gamma   90.00
#
_symmetry.space_group_name_H-M   'P 1'
#
loop_
_entity.id
_entity.type
_entity.pdbx_description
1 polymer ?
#
loop_
_entity_poly.entity_id
_entity_poly.type
_entity_poly.pdbx_seq_one_letter_code
_entity_poly.pdbx_strand_id
1 'polypeptide(L)'
;MLAALLIALLLPWLVGLLALRVLRLPFMLTAGAGFFLGMIGLSLLLRAWSGLDLSLQFMPILLPLMLLALVLTPLAVKCRPAAPGAGTGASFIDLSAIARLAYAALLLLLIVRYAALAGEIAWRPLLGWDAWASWAVKAKVWFYQQHITPFVSSEAWLERAGDAVYTVIANDYPATIPLLQTWFALAWGEWLETAANTPWLICALALGLGFYSHCRSAGADALTALLFTYLLLSLPLLNTHVALAGYADLW
;
A
#
# COMPACT_ATOMS: atom_id res chain seq x y z
N MET A 1 0.13 7.88 18.31
CA MET A 1 0.98 7.70 17.12
C MET A 1 0.71 6.35 16.45
N LEU A 2 1.01 5.20 17.08
CA LEU A 2 0.77 3.88 16.45
C LEU A 2 -0.70 3.63 16.03
N ALA A 3 -1.66 3.97 16.89
CA ALA A 3 -3.08 3.84 16.55
C ALA A 3 -3.49 4.67 15.32
N ALA A 4 -2.96 5.90 15.20
CA ALA A 4 -3.21 6.76 14.06
C ALA A 4 -2.59 6.19 12.77
N LEU A 5 -1.38 5.64 12.85
CA LEU A 5 -0.74 4.95 11.73
C LEU A 5 -1.53 3.71 11.27
N LEU A 6 -2.05 2.92 12.21
CA LEU A 6 -2.92 1.79 11.89
C LEU A 6 -4.21 2.24 11.21
N ILE A 7 -4.83 3.34 11.68
CA ILE A 7 -6.00 3.92 11.03
C ILE A 7 -5.66 4.42 9.62
N ALA A 8 -4.52 5.10 9.46
CA ALA A 8 -4.03 5.60 8.18
C ALA A 8 -3.81 4.48 7.16
N LEU A 9 -3.43 3.30 7.63
CA LEU A 9 -3.27 2.10 6.79
C LEU A 9 -4.62 1.41 6.51
N LEU A 10 -5.38 1.12 7.56
CA LEU A 10 -6.54 0.24 7.49
C LEU A 10 -7.76 0.93 6.89
N LEU A 11 -7.93 2.25 7.07
CA LEU A 11 -9.13 2.93 6.59
C LEU A 11 -9.17 3.06 5.06
N PRO A 12 -8.11 3.54 4.36
CA PRO A 12 -8.10 3.52 2.90
C PRO A 12 -8.23 2.10 2.35
N TRP A 13 -7.58 1.12 2.98
CA TRP A 13 -7.71 -0.28 2.60
C TRP A 13 -9.15 -0.77 2.75
N LEU A 14 -9.82 -0.46 3.86
CA LEU A 14 -11.23 -0.79 4.08
C LEU A 14 -12.11 -0.16 2.99
N VAL A 15 -11.90 1.12 2.66
CA VAL A 15 -12.62 1.81 1.58
C VAL A 15 -12.48 1.06 0.27
N GLY A 16 -11.24 0.71 -0.13
CA GLY A 16 -11.01 -0.03 -1.38
C GLY A 16 -11.58 -1.45 -1.35
N LEU A 17 -11.52 -2.14 -0.21
CA LEU A 17 -12.14 -3.46 -0.01
C LEU A 17 -13.66 -3.38 -0.16
N LEU A 18 -14.31 -2.40 0.50
CA LEU A 18 -15.75 -2.18 0.41
C LEU A 18 -16.17 -1.80 -1.01
N ALA A 19 -15.40 -0.96 -1.69
CA ALA A 19 -15.63 -0.56 -3.07
C ALA A 19 -15.58 -1.76 -4.02
N LEU A 20 -14.59 -2.65 -3.88
CA LEU A 20 -14.49 -3.86 -4.71
C LEU A 20 -15.50 -4.95 -4.32
N ARG A 21 -16.07 -4.89 -3.12
CA ARG A 21 -17.00 -5.92 -2.65
C ARG A 21 -18.24 -6.04 -3.52
N VAL A 22 -18.65 -4.95 -4.17
CA VAL A 22 -19.79 -4.92 -5.09
C VAL A 22 -19.57 -5.79 -6.34
N LEU A 23 -18.31 -6.03 -6.72
CA LEU A 23 -17.94 -6.91 -7.83
C LEU A 23 -18.04 -8.39 -7.48
N ARG A 24 -18.35 -8.72 -6.20
CA ARG A 24 -18.50 -10.08 -5.69
C ARG A 24 -17.26 -10.94 -5.93
N LEU A 25 -16.06 -10.37 -5.95
CA LEU A 25 -14.83 -11.14 -6.09
C LEU A 25 -14.55 -12.02 -4.85
N PRO A 26 -13.71 -13.07 -4.96
CA PRO A 26 -13.21 -13.80 -3.81
C PRO A 26 -12.60 -12.86 -2.77
N PHE A 27 -12.73 -13.18 -1.48
CA PHE A 27 -12.33 -12.28 -0.40
C PHE A 27 -10.85 -11.91 -0.44
N MET A 28 -9.95 -12.88 -0.63
CA MET A 28 -8.51 -12.62 -0.68
C MET A 28 -8.11 -11.74 -1.88
N LEU A 29 -8.75 -11.93 -3.04
CA LEU A 29 -8.58 -11.03 -4.19
C LEU A 29 -9.09 -9.63 -3.89
N THR A 30 -10.28 -9.52 -3.29
CA THR A 30 -10.87 -8.25 -2.87
C THR A 30 -9.98 -7.53 -1.86
N ALA A 31 -9.39 -8.26 -0.91
CA ALA A 31 -8.48 -7.71 0.08
C ALA A 31 -7.19 -7.22 -0.57
N GLY A 32 -6.55 -8.02 -1.43
CA GLY A 32 -5.33 -7.61 -2.12
C GLY A 32 -5.53 -6.41 -3.04
N ALA A 33 -6.48 -6.50 -3.97
CA ALA A 33 -6.78 -5.40 -4.89
C ALA A 33 -7.37 -4.16 -4.19
N GLY A 34 -8.11 -4.39 -3.09
CA GLY A 34 -8.73 -3.32 -2.30
C GLY A 34 -7.69 -2.45 -1.60
N PHE A 35 -6.53 -3.00 -1.24
CA PHE A 35 -5.43 -2.19 -0.72
C PHE A 35 -4.96 -1.16 -1.75
N PHE A 36 -4.62 -1.61 -2.97
CA PHE A 36 -4.16 -0.74 -4.05
C PHE A 36 -5.23 0.28 -4.46
N LEU A 37 -6.49 -0.15 -4.62
CA LEU A 37 -7.59 0.76 -4.92
C LEU A 37 -7.75 1.82 -3.83
N GLY A 38 -7.64 1.42 -2.56
CA GLY A 38 -7.69 2.30 -1.40
C GLY A 38 -6.59 3.35 -1.42
N MET A 39 -5.35 2.95 -1.69
CA MET A 39 -4.19 3.87 -1.74
C MET A 39 -4.26 4.82 -2.94
N ILE A 40 -4.67 4.34 -4.11
CA ILE A 40 -4.91 5.21 -5.28
C ILE A 40 -6.04 6.21 -4.97
N GLY A 41 -7.13 5.74 -4.38
CA GLY A 41 -8.26 6.59 -3.97
C GLY A 41 -7.86 7.65 -2.95
N LEU A 42 -7.04 7.28 -1.95
CA LEU A 42 -6.45 8.22 -1.00
C LEU A 42 -5.59 9.28 -1.69
N SER A 43 -4.72 8.88 -2.64
CA SER A 43 -3.91 9.85 -3.38
C SER A 43 -4.77 10.84 -4.16
N LEU A 44 -5.83 10.36 -4.83
CA LEU A 44 -6.78 11.23 -5.53
C LEU A 44 -7.53 12.17 -4.57
N LEU A 45 -7.94 11.67 -3.40
CA LEU A 45 -8.56 12.49 -2.35
C LEU A 45 -7.62 13.61 -1.90
N LEU A 46 -6.34 13.31 -1.62
CA LEU A 46 -5.36 14.31 -1.21
C LEU A 46 -5.13 15.39 -2.28
N ARG A 47 -5.14 15.00 -3.56
CA ARG A 47 -5.04 15.95 -4.68
C ARG A 47 -6.28 16.82 -4.78
N ALA A 48 -7.48 16.24 -4.64
CA ALA A 48 -8.73 16.99 -4.62
C ALA A 48 -8.80 17.95 -3.41
N TRP A 49 -8.35 17.49 -2.24
CA TRP A 49 -8.25 18.29 -1.01
C TRP A 49 -7.35 19.50 -1.19
N SER A 50 -6.16 19.30 -1.78
CA SER A 50 -5.25 20.39 -2.10
C SER A 50 -5.78 21.30 -3.21
N GLY A 51 -6.58 20.79 -4.15
CA GLY A 51 -7.25 21.60 -5.17
C GLY A 51 -8.31 22.55 -4.61
N LEU A 52 -8.77 22.30 -3.38
CA LEU A 52 -9.63 23.19 -2.60
C LEU A 52 -8.82 24.14 -1.68
N ASP A 53 -7.50 24.17 -1.83
CA ASP A 53 -6.58 24.97 -1.01
C ASP A 53 -6.69 24.67 0.50
N LEU A 54 -7.02 23.42 0.84
CA LEU A 54 -7.14 22.96 2.22
C LEU A 54 -5.81 22.40 2.72
N SER A 55 -5.47 22.75 3.97
CA SER A 55 -4.28 22.24 4.65
C SER A 55 -4.32 20.71 4.79
N LEU A 56 -3.19 20.07 4.51
CA LEU A 56 -2.95 18.64 4.61
C LEU A 56 -2.78 18.23 6.07
N GLN A 57 -3.89 18.04 6.78
CA GLN A 57 -3.92 17.58 8.15
C GLN A 57 -4.58 16.21 8.25
N PHE A 58 -4.05 15.33 9.11
CA PHE A 58 -4.53 13.95 9.23
C PHE A 58 -6.02 13.87 9.61
N MET A 59 -6.46 14.59 10.65
CA MET A 59 -7.83 14.51 11.16
C MET A 59 -8.89 14.98 10.15
N PRO A 60 -8.78 16.15 9.51
CA PRO A 60 -9.75 16.58 8.50
C PRO A 60 -9.87 15.64 7.30
N ILE A 61 -8.75 15.10 6.80
CA ILE A 61 -8.73 14.17 5.67
C ILE A 61 -9.31 12.79 6.06
N LEU A 62 -9.26 12.42 7.34
CA LEU A 62 -9.85 11.17 7.83
C LEU A 62 -11.38 11.16 7.70
N LEU A 63 -12.03 12.32 7.87
CA LEU A 63 -13.49 12.44 7.83
C LEU A 63 -14.13 11.99 6.50
N PRO A 64 -13.70 12.47 5.31
CA PRO A 64 -14.25 11.99 4.04
C PRO A 64 -13.99 10.50 3.81
N LEU A 65 -12.87 9.95 4.29
CA LEU A 65 -12.61 8.49 4.21
C LEU A 65 -13.58 7.69 5.10
N MET A 66 -13.84 8.16 6.32
CA MET A 66 -14.82 7.54 7.22
C MET A 66 -16.23 7.60 6.63
N LEU A 67 -16.61 8.75 6.06
CA LEU A 67 -17.90 8.92 5.39
C LEU A 67 -18.03 7.97 4.20
N LEU A 68 -16.99 7.86 3.38
CA LEU A 68 -16.97 6.96 2.24
C LEU A 68 -17.11 5.49 2.68
N ALA A 69 -16.37 5.07 3.72
CA ALA A 69 -16.52 3.74 4.28
C ALA A 69 -17.95 3.48 4.80
N LEU A 70 -18.55 4.45 5.50
CA LEU A 70 -19.92 4.38 6.01
C LEU A 70 -20.94 4.20 4.88
N VAL A 71 -20.80 4.96 3.79
CA VAL A 71 -21.69 4.90 2.62
C VAL A 71 -21.52 3.58 1.84
N LEU A 72 -20.29 3.08 1.70
CA LEU A 72 -20.01 1.85 0.97
C LEU A 72 -20.42 0.59 1.74
N THR A 73 -20.45 0.64 3.08
CA THR A 73 -20.80 -0.49 3.95
C THR A 73 -22.15 -1.15 3.58
N PRO A 74 -23.29 -0.44 3.50
CA PRO A 74 -24.57 -1.06 3.17
C PRO A 74 -24.61 -1.64 1.75
N LEU A 75 -23.86 -1.07 0.81
CA LEU A 75 -23.73 -1.58 -0.56
C LEU A 75 -22.93 -2.89 -0.58
N ALA A 76 -21.84 -2.93 0.17
CA ALA A 76 -20.96 -4.08 0.31
C ALA A 76 -21.62 -5.25 1.06
N VAL A 77 -22.35 -4.99 2.15
CA VAL A 77 -23.02 -6.02 2.97
C VAL A 77 -24.11 -6.76 2.18
N LYS A 78 -24.80 -6.07 1.27
CA LYS A 78 -25.79 -6.69 0.37
C LYS A 78 -25.16 -7.60 -0.68
N CYS A 79 -23.86 -7.47 -0.93
CA CYS A 79 -23.13 -8.26 -1.91
C CYS A 79 -22.48 -9.47 -1.25
N ARG A 80 -23.06 -10.66 -1.45
CA ARG A 80 -22.37 -11.90 -1.07
C ARG A 80 -21.11 -12.05 -1.92
N PRO A 81 -19.96 -12.45 -1.32
CA PRO A 81 -18.80 -12.86 -2.11
C PRO A 81 -19.24 -13.90 -3.13
N ALA A 82 -18.61 -13.93 -4.31
CA ALA A 82 -18.71 -15.10 -5.16
C ALA A 82 -18.34 -16.32 -4.33
N ALA A 83 -19.15 -17.37 -4.47
CA ALA A 83 -18.71 -18.68 -4.04
C ALA A 83 -17.33 -18.95 -4.66
N PRO A 84 -16.44 -19.69 -3.97
CA PRO A 84 -15.25 -20.21 -4.61
C PRO A 84 -15.69 -20.84 -5.94
N GLY A 85 -15.11 -20.37 -7.06
CA GLY A 85 -15.56 -20.79 -8.39
C GLY A 85 -15.61 -22.31 -8.48
N ALA A 86 -16.55 -22.86 -9.26
CA ALA A 86 -16.79 -24.30 -9.39
C ALA A 86 -15.57 -25.16 -9.80
N GLY A 87 -14.43 -24.53 -10.10
CA GLY A 87 -13.13 -25.18 -10.36
C GLY A 87 -12.12 -25.09 -9.22
N THR A 88 -12.47 -24.67 -7.99
CA THR A 88 -11.49 -24.63 -6.90
C THR A 88 -11.00 -26.04 -6.59
N GLY A 89 -9.76 -26.36 -6.97
CA GLY A 89 -9.08 -27.58 -6.55
C GLY A 89 -9.08 -27.74 -5.03
N ALA A 90 -8.67 -28.91 -4.55
CA ALA A 90 -8.67 -29.31 -3.13
C ALA A 90 -8.38 -28.14 -2.17
N SER A 91 -9.28 -27.94 -1.19
CA SER A 91 -9.10 -26.95 -0.13
C SER A 91 -8.02 -27.43 0.85
N PHE A 92 -7.58 -26.55 1.77
CA PHE A 92 -6.63 -26.95 2.82
C PHE A 92 -7.12 -28.16 3.64
N ILE A 93 -8.42 -28.28 3.88
CA ILE A 93 -9.02 -29.40 4.63
C ILE A 93 -8.96 -30.69 3.80
N ASP A 94 -8.92 -30.62 2.48
CA ASP A 94 -8.87 -31.80 1.62
C ASP A 94 -7.43 -32.32 1.40
N LEU A 95 -6.42 -31.56 1.84
CA LEU A 95 -5.02 -31.93 1.71
C LEU A 95 -4.64 -33.10 2.64
N SER A 96 -3.74 -33.96 2.17
CA SER A 96 -3.09 -34.99 3.00
C SER A 96 -2.28 -34.36 4.14
N ALA A 97 -1.98 -35.14 5.19
CA ALA A 97 -1.20 -34.64 6.33
C ALA A 97 0.17 -34.04 5.91
N ILE A 98 0.85 -34.70 4.95
CA ILE A 98 2.12 -34.22 4.40
C ILE A 98 1.93 -32.89 3.65
N ALA A 99 0.89 -32.80 2.81
CA ALA A 99 0.59 -31.57 2.06
C ALA A 99 0.21 -30.40 2.99
N ARG A 100 -0.51 -30.66 4.09
CA ARG A 100 -0.79 -29.65 5.12
C ARG A 100 0.47 -29.21 5.87
N LEU A 101 1.38 -30.13 6.17
CA LEU A 101 2.67 -29.79 6.77
C LEU A 101 3.51 -28.91 5.83
N ALA A 102 3.56 -29.27 4.53
CA ALA A 102 4.23 -28.45 3.52
C ALA A 102 3.59 -27.05 3.39
N TYR A 103 2.26 -26.97 3.39
CA TYR A 103 1.52 -25.71 3.38
C TYR A 103 1.90 -24.85 4.61
N ALA A 104 1.88 -25.44 5.81
CA ALA A 104 2.24 -24.74 7.04
C ALA A 104 3.70 -24.27 7.03
N ALA A 105 4.62 -25.09 6.53
CA ALA A 105 6.03 -24.75 6.42
C ALA A 105 6.25 -23.58 5.45
N LEU A 106 5.63 -23.58 4.27
CA LEU A 106 5.72 -22.48 3.31
C LEU A 106 5.16 -21.17 3.89
N LEU A 107 4.02 -21.26 4.58
CA LEU A 107 3.42 -20.10 5.23
C LEU A 107 4.31 -19.55 6.35
N LEU A 108 4.90 -20.43 7.17
CA LEU A 108 5.85 -20.03 8.21
C LEU A 108 7.09 -19.35 7.62
N LEU A 109 7.63 -19.88 6.52
CA LEU A 109 8.77 -19.27 5.81
C LEU A 109 8.43 -17.85 5.32
N LEU A 110 7.23 -17.63 4.78
CA LEU A 110 6.77 -16.29 4.40
C LEU A 110 6.65 -15.37 5.61
N ILE A 111 6.04 -15.84 6.70
CA ILE A 111 5.89 -15.05 7.94
C ILE A 111 7.26 -14.62 8.46
N VAL A 112 8.21 -15.56 8.59
CA VAL A 112 9.57 -15.28 9.06
C VAL A 112 10.28 -14.29 8.13
N ARG A 113 10.17 -14.49 6.81
CA ARG A 113 10.80 -13.60 5.83
C ARG A 113 10.26 -12.17 5.90
N TYR A 114 8.94 -12.01 5.97
CA TYR A 114 8.31 -10.69 6.00
C TYR A 114 8.42 -10.01 7.37
N ALA A 115 8.54 -10.78 8.46
CA ALA A 115 8.95 -10.23 9.75
C ALA A 115 10.38 -9.69 9.71
N ALA A 116 11.31 -10.39 9.06
CA ALA A 116 12.67 -9.89 8.86
C ALA A 116 12.69 -8.62 7.99
N LEU A 117 11.92 -8.59 6.90
CA LEU A 117 11.78 -7.38 6.05
C LEU A 117 11.15 -6.20 6.79
N ALA A 118 10.14 -6.46 7.63
CA ALA A 118 9.57 -5.43 8.51
C ALA A 118 10.65 -4.86 9.45
N GLY A 119 11.54 -5.72 9.96
CA GLY A 119 12.72 -5.30 10.70
C GLY A 119 13.65 -4.41 9.88
N GLU A 120 13.95 -4.79 8.64
CA GLU A 120 14.79 -3.96 7.76
C GLU A 120 14.19 -2.57 7.55
N ILE A 121 12.88 -2.47 7.32
CA ILE A 121 12.18 -1.18 7.19
C ILE A 121 12.21 -0.38 8.51
N ALA A 122 12.12 -1.08 9.65
CA ALA A 122 12.11 -0.45 10.97
C ALA A 122 13.47 0.11 11.39
N TRP A 123 14.57 -0.57 11.02
CA TRP A 123 15.90 -0.23 11.52
C TRP A 123 16.83 0.40 10.49
N ARG A 124 16.61 0.20 9.18
CA ARG A 124 17.47 0.81 8.17
C ARG A 124 17.05 2.26 7.90
N PRO A 125 18.03 3.15 7.70
CA PRO A 125 17.75 4.48 7.14
C PRO A 125 17.25 4.36 5.70
N LEU A 126 16.65 5.43 5.17
CA LEU A 126 16.25 5.51 3.77
C LEU A 126 17.47 5.52 2.83
N LEU A 127 17.86 4.35 2.33
CA LEU A 127 19.08 4.18 1.51
C LEU A 127 18.85 4.27 0.00
N GLY A 128 17.65 3.94 -0.48
CA GLY A 128 17.36 3.93 -1.92
C GLY A 128 17.56 5.32 -2.51
N TRP A 129 18.47 5.46 -3.49
CA TRP A 129 18.83 6.79 -4.01
C TRP A 129 17.63 7.51 -4.63
N ASP A 130 16.83 6.80 -5.43
CA ASP A 130 15.60 7.34 -5.99
C ASP A 130 14.54 7.61 -4.89
N ALA A 131 14.50 6.78 -3.85
CA ALA A 131 13.61 6.94 -2.70
C ALA A 131 13.83 8.28 -1.98
N TRP A 132 15.07 8.62 -1.65
CA TRP A 132 15.36 9.87 -0.95
C TRP A 132 15.50 11.07 -1.90
N ALA A 133 16.05 10.91 -3.10
CA ALA A 133 16.32 12.02 -4.01
C ALA A 133 15.06 12.50 -4.77
N SER A 134 14.09 11.61 -5.00
CA SER A 134 12.91 11.87 -5.83
C SER A 134 11.62 11.94 -5.02
N TRP A 135 11.37 10.92 -4.19
CA TRP A 135 10.04 10.71 -3.60
C TRP A 135 9.92 11.32 -2.20
N ALA A 136 10.80 10.93 -1.28
CA ALA A 136 10.68 11.31 0.13
C ALA A 136 10.92 12.80 0.36
N VAL A 137 11.77 13.45 -0.44
CA VAL A 137 11.98 14.92 -0.35
C VAL A 137 10.69 15.68 -0.64
N LYS A 138 9.93 15.29 -1.69
CA LYS A 138 8.62 15.89 -1.97
C LYS A 138 7.66 15.67 -0.80
N ALA A 139 7.58 14.45 -0.31
CA ALA A 139 6.71 14.08 0.79
C ALA A 139 7.02 14.88 2.08
N LYS A 140 8.31 15.08 2.36
CA LYS A 140 8.81 15.82 3.53
C LYS A 140 8.48 17.30 3.45
N VAL A 141 8.67 17.91 2.28
CA VAL A 141 8.27 19.30 2.04
C VAL A 141 6.76 19.46 2.23
N TRP A 142 5.94 18.59 1.62
CA TRP A 142 4.48 18.67 1.77
C TRP A 142 4.01 18.41 3.20
N PHE A 143 4.71 17.54 3.94
CA PHE A 143 4.47 17.35 5.36
C PHE A 143 4.74 18.63 6.15
N TYR A 144 5.89 19.29 5.98
CA TYR A 144 6.19 20.50 6.74
C TYR A 144 5.37 21.72 6.32
N GLN A 145 5.09 21.85 5.02
CA GLN A 145 4.28 22.95 4.49
C GLN A 145 2.78 22.74 4.70
N GLN A 146 2.37 21.51 5.00
CA GLN A 146 0.96 21.11 5.11
C GLN A 146 0.16 21.48 3.85
N HIS A 147 0.80 21.57 2.69
CA HIS A 147 0.22 21.90 1.39
C HIS A 147 1.03 21.20 0.30
N ILE A 148 0.40 20.87 -0.83
CA ILE A 148 1.10 20.37 -2.01
C ILE A 148 1.78 21.56 -2.70
N THR A 149 3.03 21.82 -2.34
CA THR A 149 3.84 22.85 -3.00
C THR A 149 4.42 22.33 -4.31
N PRO A 150 4.59 23.22 -5.32
CA PRO A 150 5.14 22.83 -6.61
C PRO A 150 6.63 22.49 -6.51
N PHE A 151 7.01 21.43 -7.23
CA PHE A 151 8.39 21.11 -7.56
C PHE A 151 8.63 21.44 -9.03
N VAL A 152 9.66 22.21 -9.31
CA VAL A 152 10.01 22.69 -10.66
C VAL A 152 11.41 22.23 -11.04
N SER A 153 11.82 22.44 -12.30
CA SER A 153 13.17 22.14 -12.75
C SER A 153 14.21 23.02 -12.03
N SER A 154 15.47 22.59 -12.06
CA SER A 154 16.58 23.34 -11.46
C SER A 154 16.71 24.75 -12.05
N GLU A 155 16.50 24.90 -13.35
CA GLU A 155 16.55 26.18 -14.06
C GLU A 155 15.43 27.11 -13.57
N ALA A 156 14.19 26.63 -13.57
CA ALA A 156 13.03 27.40 -13.10
C ALA A 156 13.14 27.77 -11.61
N TRP A 157 13.77 26.92 -10.80
CA TRP A 157 14.02 27.20 -9.40
C TRP A 157 15.04 28.33 -9.20
N LEU A 158 16.12 28.36 -10.00
CA LEU A 158 17.12 29.43 -9.98
C LEU A 158 16.55 30.78 -10.42
N GLU A 159 15.66 30.77 -11.42
CA GLU A 159 15.00 31.98 -11.93
C GLU A 159 13.96 32.55 -10.96
N ARG A 160 13.39 31.72 -10.08
CA ARG A 160 12.32 32.08 -9.14
C ARG A 160 12.82 32.23 -7.70
N ALA A 161 14.08 32.66 -7.53
CA ALA A 161 14.69 32.86 -6.23
C ALA A 161 13.81 33.79 -5.35
N GLY A 162 13.19 33.22 -4.31
CA GLY A 162 12.29 33.92 -3.37
C GLY A 162 10.84 33.43 -3.36
N ASP A 163 10.41 32.70 -4.39
CA ASP A 163 9.09 32.03 -4.40
C ASP A 163 9.11 30.75 -3.53
N ALA A 164 7.96 30.34 -3.01
CA ALA A 164 7.79 29.08 -2.27
C ALA A 164 7.76 27.84 -3.20
N VAL A 165 8.79 27.70 -4.05
CA VAL A 165 8.98 26.60 -5.01
C VAL A 165 10.18 25.76 -4.63
N TYR A 166 10.11 24.46 -4.91
CA TYR A 166 11.17 23.50 -4.59
C TYR A 166 11.69 22.82 -5.86
N THR A 167 12.84 22.15 -5.79
CA THR A 167 13.41 21.39 -6.90
C THR A 167 13.95 20.05 -6.43
N VAL A 168 13.82 19.05 -7.30
CA VAL A 168 14.44 17.72 -7.23
C VAL A 168 14.70 17.24 -8.65
N ILE A 169 15.59 16.26 -8.81
CA ILE A 169 15.95 15.68 -10.11
C ILE A 169 14.68 15.20 -10.85
N ALA A 170 13.79 14.51 -10.14
CA ALA A 170 12.56 13.96 -10.67
C ALA A 170 11.35 14.89 -10.38
N ASN A 171 11.46 16.17 -10.72
CA ASN A 171 10.43 17.18 -10.38
C ASN A 171 9.06 16.88 -11.01
N ASP A 172 9.05 16.27 -12.20
CA ASP A 172 7.88 15.92 -13.01
C ASP A 172 7.23 14.57 -12.66
N TYR A 173 7.87 13.76 -11.79
CA TYR A 173 7.34 12.46 -11.40
C TYR A 173 5.97 12.54 -10.71
N PRO A 174 5.10 11.52 -10.87
CA PRO A 174 3.75 11.49 -10.32
C PRO A 174 3.70 11.74 -8.80
N ALA A 175 2.68 12.46 -8.34
CA ALA A 175 2.51 12.81 -6.93
C ALA A 175 2.04 11.65 -6.04
N THR A 176 1.69 10.48 -6.60
CA THR A 176 1.08 9.37 -5.85
C THR A 176 1.95 8.91 -4.70
N ILE A 177 3.19 8.52 -4.98
CA ILE A 177 4.11 7.96 -3.98
C ILE A 177 4.42 8.98 -2.87
N PRO A 178 4.79 10.24 -3.18
CA PRO A 178 5.07 11.20 -2.12
C PRO A 178 3.82 11.56 -1.31
N LEU A 179 2.62 11.58 -1.91
CA LEU A 179 1.37 11.81 -1.17
C LEU A 179 1.06 10.69 -0.18
N LEU A 180 1.31 9.43 -0.56
CA LEU A 180 1.19 8.31 0.36
C LEU A 180 2.17 8.48 1.53
N GLN A 181 3.45 8.75 1.27
CA GLN A 181 4.43 9.01 2.32
C GLN A 181 4.02 10.18 3.24
N THR A 182 3.53 11.28 2.67
CA THR A 182 3.01 12.43 3.44
C THR A 182 1.84 12.00 4.33
N TRP A 183 0.88 11.22 3.83
CA TRP A 183 -0.25 10.74 4.62
C TRP A 183 0.19 9.94 5.85
N PHE A 184 1.12 9.00 5.70
CA PHE A 184 1.60 8.21 6.82
C PHE A 184 2.45 9.04 7.80
N ALA A 185 3.21 10.03 7.32
CA ALA A 185 3.90 10.99 8.18
C ALA A 185 2.91 11.89 8.97
N LEU A 186 1.84 12.37 8.33
CA LEU A 186 0.77 13.12 8.99
C LEU A 186 0.06 12.31 10.08
N ALA A 187 -0.19 11.03 9.82
CA ALA A 187 -0.77 10.12 10.80
C ALA A 187 0.15 9.87 12.00
N TRP A 188 1.47 9.80 11.75
CA TRP A 188 2.46 9.68 12.80
C TRP A 188 2.56 10.96 13.63
N GLY A 189 2.47 12.13 12.99
CA GLY A 189 2.48 13.46 13.61
C GLY A 189 3.83 14.16 13.58
N GLU A 190 4.88 13.45 13.17
CA GLU A 190 6.24 13.96 12.94
C GLU A 190 6.82 13.27 11.70
N TRP A 191 7.88 13.83 11.13
CA TRP A 191 8.57 13.17 10.04
C TRP A 191 9.42 11.99 10.58
N LEU A 192 8.89 10.78 10.44
CA LEU A 192 9.62 9.54 10.67
C LEU A 192 9.62 8.71 9.39
N GLU A 193 10.81 8.42 8.86
CA GLU A 193 10.98 7.71 7.59
C GLU A 193 10.34 6.32 7.61
N THR A 194 10.51 5.57 8.71
CA THR A 194 9.89 4.26 8.91
C THR A 194 8.36 4.32 8.82
N ALA A 195 7.74 5.35 9.41
CA ALA A 195 6.29 5.53 9.35
C ALA A 195 5.85 5.84 7.91
N ALA A 196 6.53 6.79 7.25
CA ALA A 196 6.24 7.17 5.87
C ALA A 196 6.35 5.99 4.88
N ASN A 197 7.25 5.05 5.15
CA ASN A 197 7.57 3.92 4.28
C ASN A 197 6.87 2.60 4.67
N THR A 198 6.03 2.62 5.71
CA THR A 198 5.23 1.45 6.12
C THR A 198 4.42 0.79 4.98
N PRO A 199 3.90 1.52 3.97
CA PRO A 199 3.09 0.91 2.91
C PRO A 199 3.77 -0.19 2.11
N TRP A 200 5.10 -0.14 1.94
CA TRP A 200 5.83 -1.06 1.06
C TRP A 200 5.71 -2.51 1.49
N LEU A 201 5.78 -2.77 2.80
CA LEU A 201 5.54 -4.10 3.34
C LEU A 201 4.12 -4.59 3.03
N ILE A 202 3.15 -3.69 3.16
CA ILE A 202 1.73 -4.02 3.00
C ILE A 202 1.38 -4.19 1.52
N CYS A 203 2.01 -3.45 0.60
CA CYS A 203 1.89 -3.67 -0.85
C CYS A 203 2.23 -5.11 -1.22
N ALA A 204 3.33 -5.64 -0.70
CA ALA A 204 3.76 -7.01 -0.96
C ALA A 204 2.82 -8.06 -0.35
N LEU A 205 2.31 -7.82 0.87
CA LEU A 205 1.30 -8.71 1.47
C LEU A 205 -0.02 -8.69 0.69
N ALA A 206 -0.47 -7.51 0.26
CA ALA A 206 -1.67 -7.34 -0.56
C ALA A 206 -1.53 -8.03 -1.92
N LEU A 207 -0.36 -7.90 -2.57
CA LEU A 207 -0.01 -8.62 -3.78
C LEU A 207 -0.08 -10.14 -3.57
N GLY A 208 0.48 -10.63 -2.46
CA GLY A 208 0.41 -12.04 -2.06
C GLY A 208 -1.02 -12.58 -1.94
N LEU A 209 -1.89 -11.83 -1.24
CA LEU A 209 -3.31 -12.19 -1.09
C LEU A 209 -4.03 -12.23 -2.44
N GLY A 210 -3.80 -11.22 -3.27
CA GLY A 210 -4.37 -11.13 -4.62
C GLY A 210 -3.93 -12.29 -5.51
N PHE A 211 -2.63 -12.56 -5.52
CA PHE A 211 -2.02 -13.61 -6.34
C PHE A 211 -2.46 -15.01 -5.91
N TYR A 212 -2.42 -15.32 -4.60
CA TYR A 212 -2.94 -16.58 -4.07
C TYR A 212 -4.39 -16.81 -4.51
N SER A 213 -5.24 -15.79 -4.36
CA SER A 213 -6.64 -15.88 -4.76
C SER A 213 -6.83 -16.05 -6.27
N HIS A 214 -5.94 -15.47 -7.08
CA HIS A 214 -5.96 -15.63 -8.53
C HIS A 214 -5.61 -17.06 -8.93
N CYS A 215 -4.55 -17.65 -8.35
CA CYS A 215 -4.21 -19.06 -8.54
C CYS A 215 -5.36 -20.00 -8.16
N ARG A 216 -6.01 -19.76 -7.01
CA ARG A 216 -7.18 -20.54 -6.57
C ARG A 216 -8.36 -20.42 -7.54
N SER A 217 -8.57 -19.22 -8.10
CA SER A 217 -9.63 -18.98 -9.09
C SER A 217 -9.33 -19.61 -10.45
N ALA A 218 -8.05 -19.77 -10.78
CA ALA A 218 -7.58 -20.50 -11.96
C ALA A 218 -7.60 -22.05 -11.78
N GLY A 219 -8.03 -22.54 -10.62
CA GLY A 219 -8.24 -23.96 -10.34
C GLY A 219 -7.10 -24.69 -9.64
N ALA A 220 -6.01 -24.01 -9.30
CA ALA A 220 -4.94 -24.59 -8.49
C ALA A 220 -5.48 -24.99 -7.10
N ASP A 221 -5.03 -26.13 -6.56
CA ASP A 221 -5.28 -26.53 -5.17
C ASP A 221 -4.63 -25.56 -4.15
N ALA A 222 -4.96 -25.68 -2.86
CA ALA A 222 -4.48 -24.75 -1.84
C ALA A 222 -2.94 -24.75 -1.68
N LEU A 223 -2.31 -25.92 -1.77
CA LEU A 223 -0.86 -26.04 -1.66
C LEU A 223 -0.17 -25.47 -2.90
N THR A 224 -0.65 -25.81 -4.09
CA THR A 224 -0.12 -25.30 -5.36
C THR A 224 -0.24 -23.78 -5.43
N ALA A 225 -1.39 -23.20 -5.05
CA ALA A 225 -1.57 -21.75 -4.99
C ALA A 225 -0.61 -21.09 -3.99
N LEU A 226 -0.41 -21.68 -2.81
CA LEU A 226 0.54 -21.15 -1.83
C LEU A 226 1.98 -21.29 -2.30
N LEU A 227 2.34 -22.39 -2.98
CA LEU A 227 3.67 -22.59 -3.54
C LEU A 227 4.00 -21.50 -4.56
N PHE A 228 3.11 -21.22 -5.52
CA PHE A 228 3.33 -20.12 -6.47
C PHE A 228 3.37 -18.75 -5.78
N THR A 229 2.54 -18.53 -4.77
CA THR A 229 2.58 -17.30 -3.96
C THR A 229 3.90 -17.17 -3.22
N TYR A 230 4.41 -18.26 -2.66
CA TYR A 230 5.73 -18.31 -2.03
C TYR A 230 6.83 -17.98 -3.04
N LEU A 231 6.80 -18.57 -4.24
CA LEU A 231 7.78 -18.29 -5.28
C LEU A 231 7.78 -16.81 -5.67
N LEU A 232 6.60 -16.21 -5.84
CA LEU A 232 6.47 -14.76 -6.12
C LEU A 232 7.03 -13.90 -4.98
N LEU A 233 6.58 -14.14 -3.75
CA LEU A 233 6.94 -13.32 -2.59
C LEU A 233 8.38 -13.58 -2.08
N SER A 234 9.03 -14.63 -2.55
CA SER A 234 10.44 -14.92 -2.26
C SER A 234 11.39 -14.36 -3.33
N LEU A 235 10.88 -13.81 -4.44
CA LEU A 235 11.72 -13.21 -5.47
C LEU A 235 12.65 -12.16 -4.87
N PRO A 236 13.99 -12.27 -5.10
CA PRO A 236 14.95 -11.32 -4.57
C PRO A 236 14.62 -9.88 -4.96
N LEU A 237 14.22 -9.65 -6.21
CA LEU A 237 13.89 -8.32 -6.71
C LEU A 237 12.71 -7.69 -5.95
N LEU A 238 11.64 -8.45 -5.71
CA LEU A 238 10.48 -7.98 -4.96
C LEU A 238 10.87 -7.67 -3.51
N ASN A 239 11.64 -8.56 -2.88
CA ASN A 239 12.09 -8.36 -1.51
C ASN A 239 13.04 -7.16 -1.36
N THR A 240 13.86 -6.86 -2.37
CA THR A 240 14.68 -5.64 -2.39
C THR A 240 13.81 -4.40 -2.42
N HIS A 241 12.73 -4.38 -3.20
CA HIS A 241 11.80 -3.25 -3.24
C HIS A 241 11.05 -3.07 -1.91
N VAL A 242 10.77 -4.15 -1.19
CA VAL A 242 10.21 -4.06 0.17
C VAL A 242 11.26 -3.56 1.18
N ALA A 243 12.48 -4.10 1.15
CA ALA A 243 13.54 -3.77 2.10
C ALA A 243 14.07 -2.33 1.92
N LEU A 244 14.16 -1.86 0.67
CA LEU A 244 14.50 -0.48 0.32
C LEU A 244 13.22 0.36 0.17
N ALA A 245 12.40 0.35 1.22
CA ALA A 245 11.11 1.03 1.20
C ALA A 245 11.27 2.52 0.86
N GLY A 246 10.33 3.04 0.07
CA GLY A 246 10.42 4.35 -0.59
C GLY A 246 10.79 4.27 -2.08
N TYR A 247 11.31 3.13 -2.55
CA TYR A 247 11.60 2.87 -3.96
C TYR A 247 10.33 2.49 -4.72
N ALA A 248 9.96 3.23 -5.76
CA ALA A 248 8.61 3.18 -6.35
C ALA A 248 8.46 2.24 -7.56
N ASP A 249 9.55 1.83 -8.22
CA ASP A 249 9.52 1.20 -9.55
C ASP A 249 8.61 -0.04 -9.70
N LEU A 250 8.34 -0.76 -8.61
CA LEU A 250 7.53 -1.98 -8.60
C LEU A 250 6.05 -1.75 -8.22
N TRP A 251 5.70 -0.61 -7.63
CA TRP A 251 4.44 -0.41 -6.90
C TRP A 251 3.49 0.60 -7.56
#